data_AF-A0A4D9EDA6-F1
#
_entry.id   AF-A0A4D9EDA6-F1
#
_cell.length_a   1.000
_cell.length_b   1.000
_cell.length_c   1.000
_cell.angle_alpha   90.00
_cell.angle_beta   90.00
_cell.angle_gamma   90.00
#
_symmetry.space_group_name_H-M   'P 1'
#
loop_
_entity.id
_entity.type
_entity.pdbx_description
1 polymer ?
#
loop_
_entity_poly.entity_id
_entity_poly.type
_entity_poly.pdbx_seq_one_letter_code
_entity_poly.pdbx_strand_id
1 'polypeptide(L)'
;MQAAAPSLQGLSSRLCEAIRDEYSLGQILSVMVAPHQAGESPLQHYNSLLCLSWLQRHVDGVLLFQNDAVLRRTATLLGKKAPVSDMQPQVSLFAMNTYIASCLAGLLYPLKAFTTGSGISMGMEPWELLRSVCPMPTMTFLHIAPACKRGTVFWDSLASSVVHSLPHTLNIVEPGCHSHSLTVCANHGSSAELLEQVVARAEAMYKTNAYLHWYWRYGCEEEDFQHFETLCSMADDYSQLGE
;
A
#
# COMPACT_ATOMS: atom_id res chain seq x y z
N MET A 1 26.87 2.45 -0.92
CA MET A 1 26.08 1.36 -1.53
C MET A 1 25.63 1.80 -2.92
N GLN A 2 26.34 1.30 -3.95
CA GLN A 2 25.95 1.46 -5.36
C GLN A 2 24.69 0.63 -5.60
N ALA A 3 23.77 1.18 -6.39
CA ALA A 3 22.41 0.71 -6.58
C ALA A 3 22.27 -0.83 -6.66
N ALA A 4 21.50 -1.40 -5.72
CA ALA A 4 20.75 -2.63 -5.99
C ALA A 4 20.12 -2.47 -7.39
N ALA A 5 20.30 -3.49 -8.24
CA ALA A 5 19.97 -3.53 -9.67
C ALA A 5 18.88 -2.52 -10.09
N PRO A 6 19.01 -1.84 -11.26
CA PRO A 6 18.15 -0.73 -11.71
C PRO A 6 16.70 -1.19 -11.92
N SER A 7 16.04 -1.43 -10.81
CA SER A 7 14.65 -1.77 -10.62
C SER A 7 14.00 -0.50 -10.09
N LEU A 8 12.79 -0.24 -10.54
CA LEU A 8 12.01 0.92 -10.08
C LEU A 8 11.96 1.00 -8.55
N GLN A 9 11.99 -0.14 -7.87
CA GLN A 9 11.99 -0.26 -6.41
C GLN A 9 13.30 0.23 -5.77
N GLY A 10 14.46 -0.17 -6.31
CA GLY A 10 15.76 0.32 -5.83
C GLY A 10 15.94 1.83 -6.04
N LEU A 11 15.42 2.36 -7.15
CA LEU A 11 15.41 3.81 -7.40
C LEU A 11 14.50 4.54 -6.39
N SER A 12 13.29 4.02 -6.13
CA SER A 12 12.37 4.65 -5.18
C SER A 12 12.93 4.70 -3.76
N SER A 13 13.61 3.63 -3.32
CA SER A 13 14.26 3.58 -2.01
C SER A 13 15.33 4.66 -1.86
N ARG A 14 16.21 4.79 -2.87
CA ARG A 14 17.25 5.82 -2.90
C ARG A 14 16.70 7.24 -2.99
N LEU A 15 15.62 7.41 -3.74
CA LEU A 15 14.94 8.70 -3.84
C LEU A 15 14.37 9.12 -2.48
N CYS A 16 13.72 8.21 -1.75
CA CYS A 16 13.17 8.50 -0.42
C CYS A 16 14.26 8.85 0.58
N GLU A 17 15.38 8.12 0.56
CA GLU A 17 16.56 8.42 1.38
C GLU A 17 17.13 9.81 1.05
N ALA A 18 17.38 10.11 -0.22
CA ALA A 18 17.91 11.40 -0.64
C ALA A 18 16.98 12.57 -0.28
N ILE A 19 15.65 12.39 -0.41
CA ILE A 19 14.66 13.39 0.02
C ILE A 19 14.70 13.55 1.54
N ARG A 20 14.81 12.46 2.31
CA ARG A 20 14.89 12.52 3.77
C ARG A 20 16.16 13.22 4.25
N ASP A 21 17.29 12.99 3.59
CA ASP A 21 18.57 13.60 3.92
C ASP A 21 18.55 15.11 3.65
N GLU A 22 17.98 15.54 2.51
CA GLU A 22 17.87 16.96 2.14
C GLU A 22 16.78 17.68 2.97
N TYR A 23 15.67 17.02 3.24
CA TYR A 23 14.49 17.58 3.91
C TYR A 23 14.12 16.77 5.17
N SER A 24 14.97 16.82 6.19
CA SER A 24 14.80 16.03 7.42
C SER A 24 13.47 16.24 8.15
N LEU A 25 12.91 17.45 8.10
CA LEU A 25 11.62 17.81 8.69
C LEU A 25 10.42 17.59 7.75
N GLY A 26 10.68 17.28 6.48
CA GLY A 26 9.64 17.03 5.48
C GLY A 26 8.90 15.73 5.76
N GLN A 27 7.60 15.71 5.49
CA GLN A 27 6.85 14.44 5.51
C GLN A 27 6.90 13.77 4.15
N ILE A 28 7.13 12.46 4.16
CA ILE A 28 7.19 11.62 2.96
C ILE A 28 6.09 10.57 3.08
N LEU A 29 5.18 10.58 2.11
CA LEU A 29 4.17 9.53 1.91
C LEU A 29 4.50 8.77 0.64
N SER A 30 4.71 7.47 0.75
CA SER A 30 4.96 6.60 -0.40
C SER A 30 3.70 5.82 -0.78
N VAL A 31 3.46 5.65 -2.07
CA VAL A 31 2.41 4.76 -2.59
C VAL A 31 3.08 3.54 -3.19
N MET A 32 2.83 2.38 -2.60
CA MET A 32 3.43 1.12 -3.01
C MET A 32 2.39 0.16 -3.57
N VAL A 33 2.71 -0.46 -4.71
CA VAL A 33 1.93 -1.56 -5.27
C VAL A 33 2.74 -2.85 -5.12
N ALA A 34 2.27 -3.73 -4.24
CA ALA A 34 2.88 -5.05 -4.01
C ALA A 34 2.51 -6.02 -5.16
N PRO A 35 3.48 -6.85 -5.60
CA PRO A 35 3.29 -7.76 -6.73
C PRO A 35 2.27 -8.87 -6.43
N HIS A 36 1.77 -9.54 -7.47
CA HIS A 36 0.92 -10.73 -7.30
C HIS A 36 1.67 -11.86 -6.57
N GLN A 37 0.98 -12.53 -5.63
CA GLN A 37 1.49 -13.73 -4.97
C GLN A 37 1.76 -14.87 -5.95
N ALA A 38 1.06 -14.90 -7.09
CA ALA A 38 1.27 -15.89 -8.15
C ALA A 38 2.63 -15.77 -8.86
N GLY A 39 3.38 -14.69 -8.64
CA GLY A 39 4.72 -14.49 -9.20
C GLY A 39 4.71 -13.68 -10.49
N GLU A 40 5.18 -12.43 -10.42
CA GLU A 40 5.43 -11.57 -11.58
C GLU A 40 6.90 -11.64 -12.04
N SER A 41 7.82 -11.88 -11.09
CA SER A 41 9.25 -11.99 -11.35
C SER A 41 9.90 -12.96 -10.37
N PRO A 42 10.90 -13.76 -10.80
CA PRO A 42 11.67 -14.62 -9.90
C PRO A 42 12.36 -13.84 -8.77
N LEU A 43 12.66 -12.56 -8.98
CA LEU A 43 13.37 -11.69 -8.03
C LEU A 43 12.42 -10.88 -7.13
N GLN A 44 11.10 -11.02 -7.31
CA GLN A 44 10.13 -10.11 -6.70
C GLN A 44 10.22 -10.08 -5.18
N HIS A 45 10.49 -11.21 -4.53
CA HIS A 45 10.48 -11.30 -3.07
C HIS A 45 11.69 -10.59 -2.45
N TYR A 46 12.87 -10.67 -3.08
CA TYR A 46 14.01 -9.86 -2.67
C TYR A 46 13.80 -8.38 -2.92
N ASN A 47 13.27 -8.01 -4.10
CA ASN A 47 12.99 -6.61 -4.40
C ASN A 47 11.99 -6.02 -3.39
N SER A 48 10.92 -6.73 -3.09
CA SER A 48 9.94 -6.32 -2.08
C SER A 48 10.56 -6.24 -0.69
N LEU A 49 11.34 -7.24 -0.27
CA LEU A 49 12.02 -7.25 1.04
C LEU A 49 12.92 -6.01 1.22
N LEU A 50 13.82 -5.78 0.27
CA LEU A 50 14.77 -4.67 0.30
C LEU A 50 14.03 -3.33 0.26
N CYS A 51 13.03 -3.20 -0.62
CA CYS A 51 12.24 -1.98 -0.78
C CYS A 51 11.44 -1.64 0.48
N LEU A 52 10.69 -2.59 1.03
CA LEU A 52 9.85 -2.38 2.22
C LEU A 52 10.69 -1.99 3.44
N SER A 53 11.85 -2.65 3.62
CA SER A 53 12.74 -2.35 4.74
C SER A 53 13.34 -0.95 4.61
N TRP A 54 13.66 -0.53 3.39
CA TRP A 54 14.15 0.82 3.12
C TRP A 54 13.08 1.88 3.36
N LEU A 55 11.86 1.63 2.85
CA LEU A 55 10.75 2.58 3.02
C LEU A 55 10.42 2.80 4.49
N GLN A 56 10.47 1.75 5.33
CA GLN A 56 10.25 1.88 6.77
C GLN A 56 11.14 2.95 7.40
N ARG A 57 12.41 3.03 7.00
CA ARG A 57 13.39 3.92 7.65
C ARG A 57 13.29 5.38 7.21
N HIS A 58 12.83 5.62 5.99
CA HIS A 58 12.92 6.95 5.37
C HIS A 58 11.56 7.62 5.16
N VAL A 59 10.45 6.88 5.29
CA VAL A 59 9.10 7.34 4.92
C VAL A 59 8.17 7.35 6.14
N ASP A 60 7.31 8.36 6.26
CA ASP A 60 6.39 8.52 7.40
C ASP A 60 5.09 7.71 7.23
N GLY A 61 4.76 7.32 6.00
CA GLY A 61 3.59 6.53 5.68
C GLY A 61 3.73 5.82 4.33
N VAL A 62 3.25 4.58 4.26
CA VAL A 62 3.25 3.77 3.04
C VAL A 62 1.82 3.33 2.74
N LEU A 63 1.20 3.94 1.73
CA LEU A 63 -0.08 3.50 1.18
C LEU A 63 0.15 2.22 0.37
N LEU A 64 -0.32 1.10 0.89
CA LEU A 64 -0.05 -0.23 0.36
C LEU A 64 -1.24 -0.75 -0.46
N PHE A 65 -0.98 -1.08 -1.72
CA PHE A 65 -1.94 -1.75 -2.62
C PHE A 65 -1.41 -3.13 -2.99
N GLN A 66 -2.17 -4.19 -2.70
CA GLN A 66 -1.82 -5.54 -3.15
C GLN A 66 -2.49 -5.82 -4.50
N ASN A 67 -1.70 -6.21 -5.51
CA ASN A 67 -2.24 -6.48 -6.84
C ASN A 67 -3.36 -7.52 -6.83
N ASP A 68 -3.25 -8.60 -6.04
CA ASP A 68 -4.29 -9.62 -5.91
C ASP A 68 -5.61 -9.07 -5.32
N ALA A 69 -5.52 -8.12 -4.38
CA ALA A 69 -6.69 -7.46 -3.83
C ALA A 69 -7.31 -6.50 -4.86
N VAL A 70 -6.49 -5.67 -5.52
CA VAL A 70 -6.95 -4.74 -6.56
C VAL A 70 -7.57 -5.47 -7.75
N LEU A 71 -6.99 -6.59 -8.16
CA LEU A 71 -7.51 -7.46 -9.22
C LEU A 71 -8.89 -8.01 -8.86
N ARG A 72 -9.04 -8.57 -7.65
CA ARG A 72 -10.34 -9.05 -7.16
C ARG A 72 -11.39 -7.94 -7.12
N ARG A 73 -11.03 -6.73 -6.66
CA ARG A 73 -11.94 -5.57 -6.66
C ARG A 73 -12.42 -5.23 -8.06
N THR A 74 -11.48 -5.01 -8.97
CA THR A 74 -11.78 -4.60 -10.33
C THR A 74 -12.55 -5.65 -11.10
N ALA A 75 -12.29 -6.95 -10.85
CA ALA A 75 -13.11 -8.03 -11.37
C ALA A 75 -14.56 -7.96 -10.88
N THR A 76 -14.78 -7.79 -9.56
CA THR A 76 -16.14 -7.65 -9.01
C THR A 76 -16.88 -6.42 -9.53
N LEU A 77 -16.15 -5.33 -9.79
CA LEU A 77 -16.67 -4.09 -10.35
C LEU A 77 -17.13 -4.23 -11.80
N LEU A 78 -16.36 -4.95 -12.61
CA LEU A 78 -16.70 -5.24 -14.00
C LEU A 78 -17.82 -6.27 -14.09
N GLY A 79 -17.83 -7.28 -13.21
CA GLY A 79 -18.87 -8.30 -13.15
C GLY A 79 -20.27 -7.74 -12.85
N LYS A 80 -20.37 -6.65 -12.07
CA LYS A 80 -21.66 -5.94 -11.87
C LYS A 80 -22.20 -5.24 -13.12
N LYS A 81 -21.34 -4.97 -14.12
CA LYS A 81 -21.72 -4.28 -15.36
C LYS A 81 -22.00 -5.24 -16.52
N ALA A 82 -21.54 -6.48 -16.46
CA ALA A 82 -21.70 -7.45 -17.54
C ALA A 82 -22.99 -8.27 -17.38
N PRO A 83 -23.79 -8.47 -18.46
CA PRO A 83 -24.81 -9.51 -18.47
C PRO A 83 -24.14 -10.89 -18.36
N VAL A 84 -24.82 -11.85 -17.73
CA VAL A 84 -24.36 -13.22 -17.48
C VAL A 84 -23.75 -13.83 -18.75
N SER A 85 -22.42 -13.86 -18.82
CA SER A 85 -21.64 -14.52 -19.86
C SER A 85 -20.58 -15.36 -19.15
N ASP A 86 -20.40 -16.60 -19.61
CA ASP A 86 -19.53 -17.61 -18.99
C ASP A 86 -18.03 -17.30 -19.05
N MET A 87 -17.62 -16.16 -19.62
CA MET A 87 -16.22 -15.72 -19.62
C MET A 87 -15.91 -14.85 -18.41
N GLN A 88 -14.93 -15.26 -17.60
CA GLN A 88 -14.43 -14.42 -16.52
C GLN A 88 -13.95 -13.06 -17.07
N PRO A 89 -14.30 -11.93 -16.42
CA PRO A 89 -13.90 -10.61 -16.90
C PRO A 89 -12.38 -10.50 -16.83
N GLN A 90 -11.73 -10.41 -17.99
CA GLN A 90 -10.30 -10.15 -18.07
C GLN A 90 -10.05 -8.71 -17.60
N VAL A 91 -9.55 -8.58 -16.37
CA VAL A 91 -9.19 -7.27 -15.81
C VAL A 91 -7.90 -6.80 -16.45
N SER A 92 -7.91 -5.59 -16.99
CA SER A 92 -6.70 -4.94 -17.51
C SER A 92 -5.95 -4.19 -16.40
N LEU A 93 -4.64 -4.04 -16.55
CA LEU A 93 -3.83 -3.17 -15.68
C LEU A 93 -4.34 -1.71 -15.67
N PHE A 94 -4.90 -1.25 -16.80
CA PHE A 94 -5.54 0.06 -16.87
C PHE A 94 -6.73 0.17 -15.89
N ALA A 95 -7.57 -0.86 -15.80
CA ALA A 95 -8.68 -0.88 -14.85
C ALA A 95 -8.20 -0.91 -13.39
N MET A 96 -7.15 -1.68 -13.10
CA MET A 96 -6.49 -1.71 -11.78
C MET A 96 -5.93 -0.35 -11.40
N ASN A 97 -5.20 0.30 -12.30
CA ASN A 97 -4.61 1.61 -12.06
C ASN A 97 -5.69 2.70 -11.93
N THR A 98 -6.80 2.59 -12.68
CA THR A 98 -7.96 3.49 -12.52
C THR A 98 -8.57 3.35 -11.13
N TYR A 99 -8.68 2.13 -10.61
CA TYR A 99 -9.14 1.89 -9.25
C TYR A 99 -8.17 2.51 -8.21
N ILE A 100 -6.87 2.24 -8.32
CA ILE A 100 -5.85 2.82 -7.42
C ILE A 100 -5.91 4.36 -7.45
N ALA A 101 -5.99 4.95 -8.65
CA ALA A 101 -6.11 6.40 -8.81
C ALA A 101 -7.36 6.97 -8.12
N SER A 102 -8.49 6.26 -8.15
CA SER A 102 -9.70 6.68 -7.44
C SER A 102 -9.53 6.66 -5.91
N CYS A 103 -8.81 5.67 -5.37
CA CYS A 103 -8.46 5.61 -3.94
C CYS A 103 -7.58 6.81 -3.53
N LEU A 104 -6.54 7.08 -4.32
CA LEU A 104 -5.62 8.19 -4.08
C LEU A 104 -6.34 9.52 -4.20
N ALA A 105 -7.21 9.70 -5.20
CA ALA A 105 -8.04 10.89 -5.32
C ALA A 105 -8.94 11.07 -4.09
N GLY A 106 -9.49 10.00 -3.53
CA GLY A 106 -10.31 10.05 -2.33
C GLY A 106 -9.59 10.59 -1.07
N LEU A 107 -8.27 10.44 -0.98
CA LEU A 107 -7.46 10.92 0.14
C LEU A 107 -6.74 12.24 -0.15
N LEU A 108 -6.24 12.40 -1.38
CA LEU A 108 -5.31 13.47 -1.75
C LEU A 108 -5.99 14.61 -2.51
N TYR A 109 -7.31 14.58 -2.68
CA TYR A 109 -8.01 15.67 -3.35
C TYR A 109 -7.80 16.98 -2.59
N PRO A 110 -7.34 18.06 -3.26
CA PRO A 110 -7.09 19.33 -2.59
C PRO A 110 -8.34 19.88 -1.91
N LEU A 111 -8.25 20.15 -0.61
CA LEU A 111 -9.31 20.79 0.16
C LEU A 111 -9.02 22.29 0.27
N LYS A 112 -10.05 23.14 0.05
CA LYS A 112 -9.89 24.61 0.11
C LYS A 112 -9.65 25.14 1.53
N ALA A 113 -10.15 24.43 2.55
CA ALA A 113 -9.85 24.65 3.96
C ALA A 113 -10.37 23.44 4.78
N PHE A 114 -9.51 22.76 5.53
CA PHE A 114 -9.92 21.75 6.50
C PHE A 114 -10.24 22.45 7.82
N THR A 115 -11.30 23.26 7.81
CA THR A 115 -11.76 24.02 8.97
C THR A 115 -13.09 23.49 9.44
N THR A 116 -13.23 23.25 10.75
CA THR A 116 -14.52 22.89 11.34
C THR A 116 -15.54 24.02 11.19
N GLY A 117 -16.82 23.73 11.41
CA GLY A 117 -17.85 24.78 11.49
C GLY A 117 -17.60 25.83 12.59
N SER A 118 -16.71 25.53 13.55
CA SER A 118 -16.24 26.47 14.57
C SER A 118 -15.00 27.28 14.16
N GLY A 119 -14.51 27.14 12.93
CA GLY A 119 -13.36 27.89 12.41
C GLY A 119 -11.99 27.36 12.86
N ILE A 120 -11.94 26.20 13.52
CA ILE A 120 -10.69 25.58 13.96
C ILE A 120 -10.08 24.88 12.75
N SER A 121 -8.82 25.23 12.42
CA SER A 121 -8.05 24.49 11.42
C SER A 121 -7.74 23.10 11.97
N MET A 122 -8.16 22.08 11.25
CA MET A 122 -7.85 20.69 11.53
C MET A 122 -6.45 20.30 11.02
N GLY A 123 -5.72 21.25 10.41
CA GLY A 123 -4.34 21.13 9.99
C GLY A 123 -4.15 20.93 8.49
N MET A 124 -2.98 20.43 8.09
CA MET A 124 -2.59 20.29 6.68
C MET A 124 -2.80 18.85 6.20
N GLU A 125 -3.74 18.61 5.29
CA GLU A 125 -3.87 17.33 4.60
C GLU A 125 -2.76 17.13 3.55
N PRO A 126 -2.24 15.91 3.32
CA PRO A 126 -2.62 14.64 3.97
C PRO A 126 -1.87 14.35 5.29
N TRP A 127 -1.12 15.33 5.81
CA TRP A 127 -0.19 15.15 6.91
C TRP A 127 -0.86 14.91 8.26
N GLU A 128 -2.03 15.50 8.49
CA GLU A 128 -2.84 15.22 9.69
C GLU A 128 -3.41 13.81 9.69
N LEU A 129 -3.79 13.30 8.51
CA LEU A 129 -4.14 11.89 8.35
C LEU A 129 -2.97 10.99 8.75
N LEU A 130 -1.75 11.25 8.25
CA LEU A 130 -0.58 10.46 8.63
C LEU A 130 -0.31 10.53 10.14
N ARG A 131 -0.36 11.72 10.76
CA ARG A 131 -0.12 11.85 12.21
C ARG A 131 -1.15 11.11 13.06
N SER A 132 -2.39 11.02 12.60
CA SER A 132 -3.44 10.32 13.32
C SER A 132 -3.38 8.80 13.13
N VAL A 133 -2.94 8.32 11.96
CA VAL A 133 -3.00 6.90 11.59
C VAL A 133 -1.66 6.17 11.72
N CYS A 134 -0.52 6.89 11.73
CA CYS A 134 0.83 6.35 11.94
C CYS A 134 1.47 6.93 13.23
N PRO A 135 1.00 6.55 14.44
CA PRO A 135 1.59 7.05 15.68
C PRO A 135 2.97 6.43 15.99
N MET A 136 3.28 5.27 15.42
CA MET A 136 4.51 4.50 15.68
C MET A 136 5.37 4.41 14.41
N PRO A 137 6.66 4.80 14.44
CA PRO A 137 7.55 4.74 13.27
C PRO A 137 7.83 3.34 12.72
N THR A 138 7.60 2.29 13.52
CA THR A 138 7.73 0.90 13.05
C THR A 138 6.48 0.41 12.32
N MET A 139 5.37 1.15 12.39
CA MET A 139 4.07 0.77 11.87
C MET A 139 3.50 1.86 10.96
N THR A 140 4.04 1.96 9.75
CA THR A 140 3.69 3.02 8.78
C THR A 140 2.87 2.51 7.58
N PHE A 141 2.49 1.23 7.54
CA PHE A 141 1.70 0.65 6.45
C PHE A 141 0.22 0.96 6.59
N LEU A 142 -0.31 1.61 5.56
CA LEU A 142 -1.65 2.14 5.48
C LEU A 142 -2.46 1.42 4.42
N HIS A 143 -3.68 1.03 4.77
CA HIS A 143 -4.67 0.42 3.90
C HIS A 143 -5.74 1.44 3.53
N ILE A 144 -6.18 1.42 2.28
CA ILE A 144 -7.25 2.29 1.79
C ILE A 144 -8.48 1.44 1.47
N ALA A 145 -9.59 1.80 2.10
CA ALA A 145 -10.90 1.21 1.89
C ALA A 145 -11.88 2.27 1.36
N PRO A 146 -12.04 2.37 0.04
CA PRO A 146 -12.99 3.30 -0.56
C PRO A 146 -14.37 2.66 -0.74
N ALA A 147 -15.43 3.45 -0.61
CA ALA A 147 -16.80 3.07 -0.94
C ALA A 147 -17.51 4.20 -1.67
N CYS A 148 -18.25 3.85 -2.72
CA CYS A 148 -19.03 4.81 -3.49
C CYS A 148 -20.43 4.26 -3.74
N LYS A 149 -21.43 5.16 -3.74
CA LYS A 149 -22.82 4.79 -4.03
C LYS A 149 -23.49 5.88 -4.88
N ARG A 150 -24.32 5.45 -5.83
CA ARG A 150 -25.14 6.35 -6.67
C ARG A 150 -26.51 6.56 -6.03
N GLY A 151 -27.08 7.75 -6.21
CA GLY A 151 -28.41 8.09 -5.69
C GLY A 151 -28.40 8.48 -4.21
N THR A 152 -29.51 8.29 -3.51
CA THR A 152 -29.66 8.65 -2.09
C THR A 152 -28.86 7.70 -1.20
N VAL A 153 -27.97 8.25 -0.36
CA VAL A 153 -27.10 7.48 0.53
C VAL A 153 -27.37 7.84 1.99
N PHE A 154 -27.46 6.81 2.82
CA PHE A 154 -27.41 6.94 4.27
C PHE A 154 -25.96 6.73 4.72
N TRP A 155 -25.36 7.76 5.34
CA TRP A 155 -23.93 7.76 5.66
C TRP A 155 -23.54 6.63 6.61
N ASP A 156 -24.39 6.27 7.58
CA ASP A 156 -24.08 5.16 8.48
C ASP A 156 -24.01 3.83 7.73
N SER A 157 -24.87 3.62 6.72
CA SER A 157 -24.81 2.41 5.90
C SER A 157 -23.52 2.35 5.07
N LEU A 158 -23.07 3.49 4.53
CA LEU A 158 -21.82 3.57 3.79
C LEU A 158 -20.61 3.37 4.71
N ALA A 159 -20.62 4.01 5.89
CA ALA A 159 -19.58 3.90 6.90
C ALA A 159 -19.48 2.48 7.47
N SER A 160 -20.61 1.87 7.86
CA SER A 160 -20.66 0.47 8.30
C SER A 160 -20.15 -0.47 7.21
N SER A 161 -20.51 -0.24 5.94
CA SER A 161 -19.97 -1.03 4.83
C SER A 161 -18.45 -0.90 4.77
N VAL A 162 -17.87 0.29 4.97
CA VAL A 162 -16.40 0.50 4.96
C VAL A 162 -15.72 -0.17 6.14
N VAL A 163 -16.25 0.02 7.33
CA VAL A 163 -15.69 -0.59 8.55
C VAL A 163 -15.74 -2.11 8.49
N HIS A 164 -16.87 -2.72 8.08
CA HIS A 164 -16.95 -4.18 7.92
C HIS A 164 -16.06 -4.71 6.80
N SER A 165 -15.68 -3.85 5.86
CA SER A 165 -14.80 -4.21 4.76
C SER A 165 -13.31 -4.07 5.09
N LEU A 166 -12.95 -3.47 6.23
CA LEU A 166 -11.60 -3.49 6.80
C LEU A 166 -11.46 -4.77 7.65
N PRO A 167 -10.47 -5.66 7.42
CA PRO A 167 -9.37 -5.63 6.45
C PRO A 167 -9.68 -6.31 5.11
N HIS A 168 -10.86 -6.91 4.98
CA HIS A 168 -11.24 -7.70 3.81
C HIS A 168 -11.40 -6.86 2.52
N THR A 169 -10.88 -5.64 2.44
CA THR A 169 -10.97 -4.64 1.36
C THR A 169 -12.31 -4.60 0.60
N LEU A 170 -13.43 -5.10 1.14
CA LEU A 170 -14.62 -5.56 0.40
C LEU A 170 -15.40 -4.51 -0.41
N ASN A 171 -15.04 -3.23 -0.28
CA ASN A 171 -15.85 -2.16 -0.86
C ASN A 171 -15.47 -1.76 -2.27
N ILE A 172 -16.53 -1.31 -2.93
CA ILE A 172 -16.68 -1.31 -4.38
C ILE A 172 -16.70 0.15 -4.81
N VAL A 173 -15.63 0.58 -5.49
CA VAL A 173 -15.58 1.87 -6.18
C VAL A 173 -15.89 1.63 -7.64
N GLU A 174 -17.09 1.95 -8.05
CA GLU A 174 -17.34 2.13 -9.48
C GLU A 174 -16.49 3.30 -9.98
N PRO A 175 -15.87 3.22 -11.17
CA PRO A 175 -15.35 4.41 -11.82
C PRO A 175 -16.51 5.14 -12.53
N GLY A 176 -16.87 6.35 -12.07
CA GLY A 176 -17.94 7.19 -12.61
C GLY A 176 -18.23 8.47 -11.79
N CYS A 177 -19.22 9.26 -12.20
CA CYS A 177 -19.72 10.40 -11.41
C CYS A 177 -20.58 9.88 -10.26
N HIS A 178 -20.01 9.74 -9.08
CA HIS A 178 -20.72 9.32 -7.87
C HIS A 178 -21.36 10.51 -7.18
N SER A 179 -22.59 10.35 -6.71
CA SER A 179 -23.25 11.36 -5.88
C SER A 179 -22.59 11.45 -4.50
N HIS A 180 -22.11 10.31 -3.97
CA HIS A 180 -21.47 10.22 -2.66
C HIS A 180 -20.33 9.18 -2.67
N SER A 181 -19.19 9.57 -2.12
CA SER A 181 -17.99 8.74 -1.95
C SER A 181 -17.43 8.91 -0.53
N LEU A 182 -16.98 7.82 0.06
CA LEU A 182 -16.28 7.78 1.35
C LEU A 182 -14.97 7.00 1.15
N THR A 183 -13.86 7.55 1.58
CA THR A 183 -12.56 6.87 1.55
C THR A 183 -12.00 6.82 2.96
N VAL A 184 -11.69 5.62 3.44
CA VAL A 184 -11.09 5.42 4.76
C VAL A 184 -9.65 4.97 4.56
N CYS A 185 -8.74 5.59 5.30
CA CYS A 185 -7.36 5.16 5.43
C CYS A 185 -7.17 4.63 6.85
N ALA A 186 -6.61 3.43 6.98
CA ALA A 186 -6.46 2.75 8.26
C ALA A 186 -5.11 2.04 8.34
N ASN A 187 -4.50 2.10 9.52
CA ASN A 187 -3.36 1.27 9.90
C ASN A 187 -3.90 0.01 10.58
N HIS A 188 -3.61 -1.16 10.03
CA HIS A 188 -4.27 -2.40 10.44
C HIS A 188 -3.30 -3.58 10.46
N GLY A 189 -3.47 -4.49 11.43
CA GLY A 189 -2.64 -5.68 11.65
C GLY A 189 -2.52 -6.63 10.45
N SER A 190 -3.44 -6.55 9.48
CA SER A 190 -3.38 -7.34 8.23
C SER A 190 -2.15 -7.04 7.36
N SER A 191 -1.41 -5.98 7.64
CA SER A 191 -0.09 -5.76 7.05
C SER A 191 0.91 -6.86 7.42
N ALA A 192 0.80 -7.44 8.62
CA ALA A 192 1.68 -8.53 9.08
C ALA A 192 1.71 -9.69 8.10
N GLU A 193 0.54 -10.16 7.66
CA GLU A 193 0.42 -11.31 6.75
C GLU A 193 1.24 -11.09 5.45
N LEU A 194 1.19 -9.89 4.88
CA LEU A 194 1.99 -9.57 3.70
C LEU A 194 3.48 -9.58 4.01
N LEU A 195 3.90 -8.95 5.11
CA LEU A 195 5.30 -8.85 5.51
C LEU A 195 5.88 -10.24 5.78
N GLU A 196 5.16 -11.08 6.53
CA GLU A 196 5.53 -12.46 6.82
C GLU A 196 5.67 -13.28 5.53
N GLN A 197 4.74 -13.13 4.58
CA GLN A 197 4.82 -13.83 3.29
C GLN A 197 6.02 -13.39 2.46
N VAL A 198 6.33 -12.09 2.42
CA VAL A 198 7.50 -11.56 1.71
C VAL A 198 8.78 -12.10 2.35
N VAL A 199 8.89 -12.03 3.68
CA VAL A 199 10.04 -12.55 4.45
C VAL A 199 10.21 -14.04 4.20
N ALA A 200 9.17 -14.85 4.41
CA ALA A 200 9.26 -16.30 4.29
C ALA A 200 9.70 -16.75 2.88
N ARG A 201 9.17 -16.09 1.84
CA ARG A 201 9.54 -16.38 0.45
C ARG A 201 10.97 -15.95 0.13
N ALA A 202 11.37 -14.75 0.56
CA ALA A 202 12.72 -14.25 0.33
C ALA A 202 13.76 -15.08 1.12
N GLU A 203 13.44 -15.52 2.34
CA GLU A 203 14.33 -16.32 3.17
C GLU A 203 14.52 -17.72 2.57
N ALA A 204 13.46 -18.34 2.05
CA ALA A 204 13.56 -19.62 1.34
C ALA A 204 14.46 -19.51 0.09
N MET A 205 14.36 -18.41 -0.65
CA MET A 205 15.26 -18.13 -1.78
C MET A 205 16.70 -17.91 -1.31
N TYR A 206 16.90 -17.22 -0.18
CA TYR A 206 18.22 -16.90 0.37
C TYR A 206 18.95 -18.15 0.84
N LYS A 207 18.27 -19.02 1.59
CA LYS A 207 18.81 -20.31 2.06
C LYS A 207 19.26 -21.23 0.93
N THR A 208 18.69 -21.06 -0.26
CA THR A 208 19.03 -21.86 -1.46
C THR A 208 20.02 -21.15 -2.40
N ASN A 209 20.54 -19.98 -2.01
CA ASN A 209 21.38 -19.12 -2.85
C ASN A 209 20.75 -18.79 -4.23
N ALA A 210 19.42 -18.78 -4.29
CA ALA A 210 18.70 -18.57 -5.53
C ALA A 210 18.85 -17.11 -5.99
N TYR A 211 19.30 -16.90 -7.23
CA TYR A 211 19.41 -15.58 -7.86
C TYR A 211 20.30 -14.50 -7.18
N LEU A 212 20.95 -14.80 -6.06
CA LEU A 212 21.81 -13.85 -5.34
C LEU A 212 22.97 -13.31 -6.19
N HIS A 213 23.47 -14.09 -7.15
CA HIS A 213 24.51 -13.66 -8.09
C HIS A 213 24.15 -12.39 -8.89
N TRP A 214 22.86 -12.13 -9.12
CA TRP A 214 22.44 -10.87 -9.73
C TRP A 214 22.68 -9.69 -8.80
N TYR A 215 22.39 -9.83 -7.51
CA TYR A 215 22.58 -8.77 -6.51
C TYR A 215 24.06 -8.50 -6.24
N TRP A 216 24.86 -9.56 -6.03
CA TRP A 216 26.31 -9.43 -5.82
C TRP A 216 27.01 -8.77 -7.02
N ARG A 217 26.58 -9.09 -8.25
CA ARG A 217 27.12 -8.47 -9.47
C ARG A 217 26.91 -6.96 -9.52
N TYR A 218 25.83 -6.45 -8.91
CA TYR A 218 25.52 -5.02 -8.85
C TYR A 218 25.96 -4.36 -7.54
N GLY A 219 26.80 -5.04 -6.74
CA GLY A 219 27.42 -4.46 -5.56
C GLY A 219 26.56 -4.49 -4.30
N CYS A 220 25.53 -5.35 -4.25
CA CYS A 220 24.92 -5.72 -2.98
C CYS A 220 25.80 -6.72 -2.23
N GLU A 221 25.88 -6.60 -0.92
CA GLU A 221 26.64 -7.48 -0.04
C GLU A 221 25.71 -8.32 0.85
N GLU A 222 26.25 -9.31 1.57
CA GLU A 222 25.43 -10.10 2.52
C GLU A 222 24.87 -9.22 3.65
N GLU A 223 25.59 -8.17 4.04
CA GLU A 223 25.15 -7.18 5.03
C GLU A 223 23.88 -6.44 4.56
N ASP A 224 23.72 -6.25 3.24
CA ASP A 224 22.50 -5.69 2.66
C ASP A 224 21.29 -6.63 2.80
N PHE A 225 21.45 -7.85 3.30
CA PHE A 225 20.33 -8.72 3.66
C PHE A 225 19.96 -8.65 5.15
N GLN A 226 20.59 -7.80 5.97
CA GLN A 226 20.10 -7.45 7.32
C GLN A 226 18.66 -6.88 7.32
N HIS A 227 18.17 -6.45 6.16
CA HIS A 227 16.77 -6.05 5.94
C HIS A 227 15.75 -7.16 6.29
N PHE A 228 16.16 -8.44 6.34
CA PHE A 228 15.34 -9.53 6.89
C PHE A 228 14.91 -9.25 8.33
N GLU A 229 15.86 -8.93 9.21
CA GLU A 229 15.57 -8.70 10.64
C GLU A 229 14.62 -7.52 10.83
N THR A 230 14.80 -6.47 10.02
CA THR A 230 13.93 -5.29 10.07
C THR A 230 12.50 -5.64 9.68
N LEU A 231 12.28 -6.37 8.57
CA LEU A 231 10.92 -6.76 8.19
C LEU A 231 10.30 -7.77 9.15
N CYS A 232 11.07 -8.69 9.71
CA CYS A 232 10.59 -9.61 10.75
C CYS A 232 10.09 -8.84 11.97
N SER A 233 10.89 -7.90 12.49
CA SER A 233 10.49 -7.07 13.63
C SER A 233 9.22 -6.28 13.33
N MET A 234 9.06 -5.76 12.11
CA MET A 234 7.83 -5.07 11.72
C MET A 234 6.62 -6.02 11.67
N ALA A 235 6.79 -7.22 11.11
CA ALA A 235 5.73 -8.21 11.08
C ALA A 235 5.27 -8.57 12.49
N ASP A 236 6.21 -8.80 13.41
CA ASP A 236 5.93 -9.11 14.81
C ASP A 236 5.20 -7.96 15.51
N ASP A 237 5.65 -6.72 15.30
CA ASP A 237 5.00 -5.49 15.77
C ASP A 237 3.53 -5.44 15.32
N TYR A 238 3.27 -5.67 14.02
CA TYR A 238 1.92 -5.66 13.46
C TYR A 238 1.04 -6.81 13.96
N SER A 239 1.62 -7.98 14.22
CA SER A 239 0.90 -9.15 14.75
C SER A 239 0.47 -8.95 16.20
N GLN A 240 1.29 -8.29 17.03
CA GLN A 240 0.95 -7.97 18.42
C GLN A 240 -0.23 -6.99 18.56
N LEU A 241 -0.52 -6.17 17.54
CA LEU A 241 -1.70 -5.30 17.54
C LEU A 241 -3.02 -6.04 17.32
N GLY A 242 -2.97 -7.27 16.81
CA GLY A 242 -4.13 -8.10 16.50
C GLY A 242 -4.58 -9.02 17.63
N GLU A 243 -3.80 -9.12 18.71
CA GLU A 243 -4.11 -9.87 19.94
C GLU A 243 -4.86 -9.01 20.96
#